data_AF-A0A1G1E2C4-F1
#
_entry.id   AF-A0A1G1E2C4-F1
#
_cell.length_a   1.000
_cell.length_b   1.000
_cell.length_c   1.000
_cell.angle_alpha   90.00
_cell.angle_beta   90.00
_cell.angle_gamma   90.00
#
_symmetry.space_group_name_H-M   'P 1'
#
loop_
_entity.id
_entity.type
_entity.pdbx_description
1 polymer ?
#
loop_
_entity_poly.entity_id
_entity_poly.type
_entity_poly.pdbx_seq_one_letter_code
_entity_poly.pdbx_strand_id
1 'polypeptide(L)'
;MNLTKTFIVVLFAVMLSYPAIISAEGDPTTTPGYYPKEYINMKNPLPFNLSVLRDGRKLFTGHCEICHGVHGDGKGDAAVIGKFNPMPRDFTDNHIMSKKTDGMLFYSISRGVHGTRMFARE
;
A
#
# COMPACT_ATOMS: atom_id res chain seq x y z
N MET A 1 51.49 31.72 -12.73
CA MET A 1 50.05 31.43 -12.50
C MET A 1 49.93 29.92 -12.38
N ASN A 2 49.86 29.42 -11.15
CA ASN A 2 50.21 28.03 -10.85
C ASN A 2 49.10 27.09 -11.32
N LEU A 3 49.47 26.08 -12.12
CA LEU A 3 48.58 25.10 -12.76
C LEU A 3 47.55 24.50 -11.79
N THR A 4 47.94 24.32 -10.52
CA THR A 4 47.06 23.84 -9.44
C THR A 4 45.86 24.75 -9.14
N LYS A 5 46.00 26.08 -9.28
CA LYS A 5 44.89 27.02 -9.06
C LYS A 5 43.87 26.98 -10.20
N THR A 6 44.31 26.75 -11.43
CA THR A 6 43.41 26.63 -12.59
C THR A 6 42.57 25.35 -12.53
N PHE A 7 43.15 24.23 -12.10
CA PHE A 7 42.41 22.97 -11.93
C PHE A 7 41.29 23.07 -10.89
N ILE A 8 41.53 23.76 -9.77
CA ILE A 8 40.53 23.92 -8.70
C ILE A 8 39.34 24.78 -9.17
N VAL A 9 39.61 25.85 -9.91
CA VAL A 9 38.56 26.74 -10.43
C VAL A 9 37.68 26.03 -11.46
N VAL A 10 38.28 25.21 -12.34
CA VAL A 10 37.53 24.43 -13.34
C VAL A 10 36.69 23.33 -12.69
N LEU A 11 37.22 22.64 -11.67
CA LEU A 11 36.46 21.62 -10.92
C LEU A 11 35.25 22.20 -10.19
N PHE A 12 35.39 23.39 -9.58
CA PHE A 12 34.28 24.09 -8.94
C PHE A 12 33.23 24.58 -9.94
N ALA A 13 33.64 25.09 -11.10
CA ALA A 13 32.72 25.57 -12.14
C ALA A 13 31.89 24.44 -12.77
N VAL A 14 32.47 23.24 -12.94
CA VAL A 14 31.75 22.07 -13.47
C VAL A 14 30.69 21.57 -12.48
N MET A 15 30.97 21.59 -11.18
CA MET A 15 30.00 21.20 -10.13
C MET A 15 28.81 22.17 -10.02
N LEU A 16 29.01 23.46 -10.30
CA LEU A 16 27.94 24.47 -10.29
C LEU A 16 27.04 24.42 -11.54
N SER A 17 27.47 23.71 -12.59
CA SER A 17 26.71 23.59 -13.85
C SER A 17 25.85 22.33 -13.93
N TYR A 18 25.97 21.41 -12.97
CA TYR A 18 25.05 20.28 -12.88
C TYR A 18 23.73 20.77 -12.29
N PRO A 19 22.62 20.75 -13.07
CA PRO A 19 21.32 20.98 -12.46
C PRO A 19 21.16 19.93 -11.36
N ALA A 20 20.84 20.38 -10.15
CA ALA A 20 20.36 19.50 -9.10
C ALA A 20 19.19 18.74 -9.70
N ILE A 21 19.38 17.45 -9.94
CA ILE A 21 18.29 16.56 -10.34
C ILE A 21 17.36 16.57 -9.13
N ILE A 22 16.32 17.41 -9.19
CA ILE A 22 15.18 17.34 -8.30
C ILE A 22 14.61 15.96 -8.56
N SER A 23 14.93 15.03 -7.66
CA SER A 23 14.34 13.71 -7.65
C SER A 23 12.84 13.94 -7.56
N ALA A 24 12.10 13.56 -8.61
CA ALA A 24 10.65 13.51 -8.52
C ALA A 24 10.34 12.56 -7.36
N GLU A 25 9.89 13.10 -6.23
CA GLU A 25 9.43 12.28 -5.11
C GLU A 25 8.31 11.39 -5.65
N GLY A 26 8.56 10.08 -5.72
CA GLY A 26 7.61 9.14 -6.30
C GLY A 26 6.24 9.25 -5.62
N ASP A 27 5.17 8.95 -6.36
CA ASP A 27 3.80 9.00 -5.82
C ASP A 27 3.71 8.17 -4.52
N PRO A 28 3.47 8.80 -3.36
CA PRO A 28 3.49 8.12 -2.07
C PRO A 28 2.39 7.05 -1.99
N THR A 29 1.32 7.14 -2.80
CA THR A 29 0.25 6.14 -2.84
C THR A 29 0.71 4.78 -3.39
N THR A 30 1.87 4.76 -4.07
CA THR A 30 2.52 3.53 -4.55
C THR A 30 3.38 2.87 -3.49
N THR A 31 3.62 3.52 -2.35
CA THR A 31 4.44 2.96 -1.27
C THR A 31 3.65 1.89 -0.49
N PRO A 32 4.15 0.64 -0.39
CA PRO A 32 3.48 -0.39 0.40
C PRO A 32 3.27 0.03 1.85
N GLY A 33 2.02 -0.04 2.31
CA GLY A 33 1.65 0.34 3.68
C GLY A 33 1.44 1.84 3.91
N TYR A 34 1.55 2.68 2.86
CA TYR A 34 1.13 4.07 2.92
C TYR A 34 -0.40 4.20 2.88
N TYR A 35 -0.93 5.14 3.68
CA TYR A 35 -2.33 5.54 3.69
C TYR A 35 -2.42 7.07 3.74
N PRO A 36 -3.24 7.71 2.90
CA PRO A 36 -3.48 9.15 3.01
C PRO A 36 -4.11 9.50 4.36
N LYS A 37 -3.76 10.68 4.90
CA LYS A 37 -4.14 11.09 6.27
C LYS A 37 -5.65 11.13 6.49
N GLU A 38 -6.40 11.47 5.45
CA GLU A 38 -7.86 11.51 5.44
C GLU A 38 -8.49 10.13 5.69
N TYR A 39 -7.86 9.03 5.25
CA TYR A 39 -8.35 7.67 5.50
C TYR A 39 -7.97 7.16 6.89
N ILE A 40 -6.86 7.60 7.47
CA ILE A 40 -6.42 7.14 8.80
C ILE A 40 -7.52 7.37 9.85
N ASN A 41 -8.17 8.55 9.80
CA ASN A 41 -9.19 8.95 10.76
C ASN A 41 -10.63 8.67 10.31
N MET A 42 -10.83 8.18 9.09
CA MET A 42 -12.15 7.86 8.57
C MET A 42 -12.79 6.73 9.39
N LYS A 43 -14.07 6.92 9.74
CA LYS A 43 -14.87 5.95 10.48
C LYS A 43 -15.81 5.23 9.53
N ASN A 44 -16.08 3.96 9.80
CA ASN A 44 -17.12 3.24 9.09
C ASN A 44 -18.49 3.89 9.40
N PRO A 45 -19.22 4.41 8.40
CA PRO A 45 -20.53 5.01 8.62
C PRO A 45 -21.63 3.96 8.86
N LEU A 46 -21.36 2.69 8.57
CA LEU A 46 -22.35 1.63 8.72
C LEU A 46 -22.45 1.19 10.19
N PRO A 47 -23.68 0.95 10.70
CA PRO A 47 -23.87 0.46 12.05
C PRO A 47 -23.38 -0.98 12.20
N PHE A 48 -22.83 -1.29 13.37
CA PHE A 48 -22.46 -2.67 13.72
C PHE A 48 -23.71 -3.48 14.11
N ASN A 49 -24.31 -4.16 13.13
CA ASN A 49 -25.45 -5.04 13.36
C ASN A 49 -25.43 -6.28 12.45
N LEU A 50 -26.28 -7.26 12.76
CA LEU A 50 -26.31 -8.55 12.05
C LEU A 50 -26.66 -8.42 10.56
N SER A 51 -27.47 -7.44 10.17
CA SER A 51 -27.81 -7.25 8.75
C SER A 51 -26.58 -6.81 7.96
N VAL A 52 -25.86 -5.78 8.45
CA VAL A 52 -24.63 -5.28 7.83
C VAL A 52 -23.56 -6.37 7.79
N LEU A 53 -23.40 -7.14 8.88
CA LEU A 53 -22.43 -8.25 8.91
C LEU A 53 -22.77 -9.37 7.92
N ARG A 54 -24.06 -9.69 7.75
CA ARG A 54 -24.51 -10.69 6.77
C ARG A 54 -24.21 -10.24 5.34
N ASP A 55 -24.44 -8.98 5.03
CA ASP A 55 -24.14 -8.44 3.70
C ASP A 55 -22.63 -8.32 3.48
N GLY A 56 -21.87 -7.93 4.49
CA GLY A 56 -20.40 -7.98 4.48
C GLY A 56 -19.85 -9.39 4.22
N ARG A 57 -20.43 -10.43 4.83
CA ARG A 57 -20.06 -11.83 4.56
C ARG A 57 -20.32 -12.22 3.11
N LYS A 58 -21.46 -11.84 2.53
CA LYS A 58 -21.75 -12.14 1.12
C LYS A 58 -20.72 -11.49 0.19
N LEU A 59 -20.37 -10.22 0.45
CA LEU A 59 -19.33 -9.51 -0.31
C LEU A 59 -17.97 -10.17 -0.15
N PHE A 60 -17.59 -10.56 1.07
CA PHE A 60 -16.32 -11.23 1.33
C PHE A 60 -16.22 -12.57 0.58
N THR A 61 -17.23 -13.42 0.69
CA THR A 61 -17.25 -14.72 0.00
C THR A 61 -17.25 -14.56 -1.52
N GLY A 62 -17.98 -13.56 -2.06
CA GLY A 62 -18.04 -13.34 -3.50
C GLY A 62 -16.78 -12.74 -4.12
N HIS A 63 -15.91 -12.08 -3.34
CA HIS A 63 -14.87 -11.20 -3.90
C HIS A 63 -13.50 -11.33 -3.24
N CYS A 64 -13.44 -11.62 -1.95
CA CYS A 64 -12.21 -11.58 -1.16
C CYS A 64 -11.69 -12.99 -0.84
N GLU A 65 -12.61 -13.91 -0.56
CA GLU A 65 -12.33 -15.26 -0.04
C GLU A 65 -11.40 -16.08 -0.94
N ILE A 66 -11.53 -15.97 -2.26
CA ILE A 66 -10.70 -16.72 -3.22
C ILE A 66 -9.20 -16.47 -3.04
N CYS A 67 -8.82 -15.27 -2.58
CA CYS A 67 -7.44 -14.90 -2.29
C CYS A 67 -7.14 -14.92 -0.78
N HIS A 68 -8.04 -14.38 0.04
CA HIS A 68 -7.81 -14.21 1.48
C HIS A 68 -8.19 -15.41 2.34
N GLY A 69 -8.85 -16.43 1.79
CA GLY A 69 -9.30 -17.64 2.47
C GLY A 69 -10.64 -17.44 3.20
N VAL A 70 -11.37 -18.54 3.42
CA VAL A 70 -12.69 -18.54 4.10
C VAL A 70 -12.62 -18.06 5.55
N HIS A 71 -11.46 -18.24 6.18
CA HIS A 71 -11.17 -17.76 7.53
C HIS A 71 -10.47 -16.39 7.56
N GLY A 72 -10.17 -15.82 6.39
CA GLY A 72 -9.40 -14.58 6.28
C GLY A 72 -7.93 -14.74 6.69
N ASP A 73 -7.37 -15.95 6.67
CA ASP A 73 -6.01 -16.27 7.10
C ASP A 73 -4.94 -16.02 6.01
N GLY A 74 -5.34 -15.43 4.89
CA GLY A 74 -4.48 -15.13 3.75
C GLY A 74 -4.15 -16.34 2.88
N LYS A 75 -4.77 -17.51 3.12
CA LYS A 75 -4.47 -18.77 2.41
C LYS A 75 -5.57 -19.19 1.43
N GLY A 76 -6.19 -18.23 0.74
CA GLY A 76 -7.15 -18.55 -0.31
C GLY A 76 -6.50 -19.32 -1.47
N ASP A 77 -7.27 -20.19 -2.13
CA ASP A 77 -6.78 -21.08 -3.17
C ASP A 77 -6.02 -20.35 -4.28
N ALA A 78 -6.50 -19.19 -4.73
CA ALA A 78 -5.81 -18.42 -5.77
C ALA A 78 -4.44 -17.93 -5.31
N ALA A 79 -4.32 -17.54 -4.02
CA ALA A 79 -3.05 -17.09 -3.47
C ALA A 79 -2.04 -18.24 -3.34
N VAL A 80 -2.50 -19.40 -2.84
CA VAL A 80 -1.65 -20.60 -2.64
C VAL A 80 -1.24 -21.22 -3.97
N ILE A 81 -2.18 -21.52 -4.86
CA ILE A 81 -1.93 -22.12 -6.17
C ILE A 81 -1.10 -21.18 -7.04
N GLY A 82 -1.45 -19.89 -7.05
CA GLY A 82 -0.76 -18.85 -7.80
C GLY A 82 0.56 -18.38 -7.18
N LYS A 83 0.96 -18.97 -6.03
CA LYS A 83 2.19 -18.66 -5.29
C LYS A 83 2.43 -17.16 -5.16
N PHE A 84 1.45 -16.45 -4.59
CA PHE A 84 1.49 -15.00 -4.50
C PHE A 84 2.68 -14.55 -3.64
N ASN A 85 3.39 -13.52 -4.10
CA ASN A 85 4.46 -12.89 -3.33
C ASN A 85 4.35 -11.36 -3.49
N PRO A 86 3.95 -10.61 -2.44
CA PRO A 86 3.62 -11.10 -1.11
C PRO A 86 2.28 -11.88 -1.05
N MET A 87 2.13 -12.75 -0.05
CA MET A 87 0.85 -13.38 0.27
C MET A 87 -0.17 -12.35 0.79
N PRO A 88 -1.48 -12.58 0.59
CA PRO A 88 -2.53 -11.75 1.17
C PRO A 88 -2.40 -11.64 2.69
N ARG A 89 -2.87 -10.51 3.24
CA ARG A 89 -2.85 -10.27 4.69
C ARG A 89 -3.69 -11.32 5.41
N ASP A 90 -3.09 -11.90 6.45
CA ASP A 90 -3.80 -12.67 7.48
C ASP A 90 -4.55 -11.69 8.39
N PHE A 91 -5.88 -11.72 8.30
CA PHE A 91 -6.79 -10.90 9.10
C PHE A 91 -6.99 -11.45 10.52
N THR A 92 -6.52 -12.66 10.81
CA THR A 92 -6.54 -13.26 12.14
C THR A 92 -5.36 -12.82 13.01
N ASP A 93 -4.33 -12.20 12.40
CA ASP A 93 -3.20 -11.60 13.11
C ASP A 93 -3.61 -10.29 13.81
N ASN A 94 -4.02 -10.43 15.07
CA ASN A 94 -4.40 -9.29 15.91
C ASN A 94 -3.27 -8.27 16.13
N HIS A 95 -1.99 -8.68 16.11
CA HIS A 95 -0.88 -7.75 16.31
C HIS A 95 -0.76 -6.75 15.16
N ILE A 96 -1.11 -7.16 13.95
CA ILE A 96 -1.16 -6.28 12.77
C ILE A 96 -2.52 -5.60 12.65
N MET A 97 -3.62 -6.35 12.78
CA MET A 97 -4.96 -5.83 12.50
C MET A 97 -5.44 -4.81 13.53
N SER A 98 -5.00 -4.88 14.78
CA SER A 98 -5.28 -3.85 15.79
C SER A 98 -4.71 -2.46 15.45
N LYS A 99 -3.74 -2.39 14.54
CA LYS A 99 -3.13 -1.13 14.06
C LYS A 99 -3.82 -0.58 12.81
N LYS A 100 -4.83 -1.28 12.27
CA LYS A 100 -5.57 -0.88 11.08
C LYS A 100 -6.89 -0.23 11.48
N THR A 101 -7.12 0.99 11.00
CA THR A 101 -8.40 1.67 11.17
C THR A 101 -9.36 1.26 10.04
N ASP A 102 -10.67 1.43 10.25
CA ASP A 102 -11.68 1.15 9.23
C ASP A 102 -11.38 1.87 7.91
N GLY A 103 -10.96 3.14 7.98
CA GLY A 103 -10.60 3.91 6.81
C GLY A 103 -9.34 3.40 6.09
N MET A 104 -8.35 2.86 6.81
CA MET A 104 -7.23 2.17 6.17
C MET A 104 -7.70 0.93 5.41
N LEU A 105 -8.60 0.13 6.00
CA LEU A 105 -9.16 -1.05 5.33
C LEU A 105 -9.98 -0.64 4.11
N PHE A 106 -10.81 0.39 4.23
CA PHE A 106 -11.58 0.95 3.13
C PHE A 106 -10.68 1.46 2.00
N TYR A 107 -9.56 2.12 2.32
CA TYR A 107 -8.57 2.54 1.32
C TYR A 107 -7.97 1.34 0.58
N SER A 108 -7.54 0.29 1.30
CA SER A 108 -6.99 -0.92 0.68
C SER A 108 -8.01 -1.66 -0.19
N ILE A 109 -9.29 -1.67 0.18
CA ILE A 109 -10.36 -2.28 -0.62
C ILE A 109 -10.64 -1.44 -1.88
N SER A 110 -10.68 -0.11 -1.75
CA SER A 110 -11.06 0.82 -2.83
C SER A 110 -9.94 1.10 -3.83
N ARG A 111 -8.67 1.07 -3.38
CA ARG A 111 -7.49 1.40 -4.20
C ARG A 111 -6.59 0.20 -4.48
N GLY A 112 -6.92 -0.96 -3.92
CA GLY A 112 -6.01 -2.09 -3.90
C GLY A 112 -4.80 -1.82 -3.01
N VAL A 113 -3.81 -2.71 -3.09
CA VAL A 113 -2.53 -2.58 -2.38
C VAL A 113 -1.40 -2.67 -3.40
N HIS A 114 -0.71 -1.54 -3.61
CA HIS A 114 0.38 -1.45 -4.57
C HIS A 114 1.49 -2.48 -4.27
N GLY A 115 2.08 -3.03 -5.34
CA GLY A 115 3.09 -4.09 -5.23
C GLY A 115 2.54 -5.46 -4.83
N THR A 116 1.22 -5.65 -4.84
CA THR A 116 0.57 -6.94 -4.54
C THR A 116 -0.40 -7.34 -5.65
N ARG A 117 -1.03 -8.51 -5.53
CA ARG A 117 -2.09 -8.98 -6.44
C ARG A 117 -3.49 -8.47 -6.05
N MET A 118 -3.59 -7.58 -5.08
CA MET A 118 -4.84 -6.94 -4.68
C MET A 118 -5.04 -5.66 -5.47
N PHE A 119 -5.67 -5.76 -6.64
CA PHE A 119 -5.96 -4.63 -7.51
C PHE A 119 -7.15 -3.82 -7.00
N ALA A 120 -7.18 -2.52 -7.35
CA ALA A 120 -8.38 -1.71 -7.16
C ALA A 120 -9.54 -2.31 -7.97
N ARG A 121 -10.74 -2.26 -7.41
CA ARG A 121 -11.93 -2.61 -8.17
C ARG A 121 -12.40 -1.40 -8.96
N GLU A 122 -12.59 -1.61 -10.27
CA GLU A 122 -13.20 -0.63 -11.19
C GLU A 122 -14.67 -0.39 -10.89
#